data_AF-A0A0F8DDC1-F1
#
_entry.id   AF-A0A0F8DDC1-F1
#
_cell.length_a   1.000
_cell.length_b   1.000
_cell.length_c   1.000
_cell.angle_alpha   90.00
_cell.angle_beta   90.00
_cell.angle_gamma   90.00
#
_symmetry.space_group_name_H-M   'P 1'
#
loop_
_entity.id
_entity.type
_entity.pdbx_description
1 polymer ?
#
loop_
_entity_poly.entity_id
_entity_poly.type
_entity_poly.pdbx_seq_one_letter_code
_entity_poly.pdbx_strand_id
1 'polypeptide(L)'
;MAIIIPPAMKTDPKVIFFTDFDGTVTTSDSNYMMCDAIGYGKEKRCAANDAVLNGERSFRDAFNEMMDSVQTPFSEAQQWLLDNTKLDPQFPVFFRWARANNVPIVVLSGGMKPIIRALLAKAIGEEFVDEIEIISNDIQAKPGCNINDADGWSLKFRDDR
;
A
#
# COMPACT_ATOMS: atom_id res chain seq x y z
N MET A 1 20.40 -13.15 -23.00
CA MET A 1 19.47 -12.52 -22.04
C MET A 1 20.27 -11.55 -21.20
N ALA A 2 19.90 -10.27 -21.17
CA ALA A 2 20.47 -9.36 -20.18
C ALA A 2 19.99 -9.82 -18.79
N ILE A 3 20.90 -9.97 -17.85
CA ILE A 3 20.56 -10.23 -16.45
C ILE A 3 19.94 -8.94 -15.92
N ILE A 4 18.64 -8.93 -15.67
CA ILE A 4 17.98 -7.81 -14.99
C ILE A 4 18.29 -7.95 -13.50
N ILE A 5 19.15 -7.09 -13.00
CA ILE A 5 19.47 -7.02 -11.57
C ILE A 5 18.35 -6.24 -10.88
N PRO A 6 17.63 -6.82 -9.89
CA PRO A 6 16.60 -6.11 -9.14
C PRO A 6 17.17 -4.82 -8.49
N PRO A 7 16.37 -3.75 -8.32
CA PRO A 7 16.81 -2.54 -7.64
C PRO A 7 17.49 -2.81 -6.29
N ALA A 8 16.89 -3.69 -5.49
CA ALA A 8 17.44 -4.12 -4.20
C ALA A 8 18.78 -4.88 -4.29
N MET A 9 19.26 -5.29 -5.47
CA MET A 9 20.54 -5.99 -5.65
C MET A 9 21.65 -5.09 -6.23
N LYS A 10 21.35 -3.81 -6.54
CA LYS A 10 22.28 -2.90 -7.25
C LYS A 10 23.60 -2.66 -6.51
N THR A 11 23.62 -2.77 -5.20
CA THR A 11 24.77 -2.48 -4.34
C THR A 11 25.46 -3.74 -3.80
N ASP A 12 25.18 -4.90 -4.41
CA ASP A 12 25.68 -6.22 -3.97
C ASP A 12 25.50 -6.46 -2.45
N PRO A 13 24.28 -6.31 -1.91
CA PRO A 13 24.06 -6.43 -0.48
C PRO A 13 24.17 -7.89 -0.03
N LYS A 14 24.66 -8.09 1.20
CA LYS A 14 24.69 -9.43 1.82
C LYS A 14 23.34 -9.86 2.37
N VAL A 15 22.49 -8.90 2.70
CA VAL A 15 21.17 -9.08 3.33
C VAL A 15 20.20 -8.10 2.70
N ILE A 16 18.96 -8.55 2.48
CA ILE A 16 17.83 -7.71 2.07
C ILE A 16 16.71 -7.94 3.08
N PHE A 17 16.04 -6.85 3.49
CA PHE A 17 14.83 -6.96 4.28
C PHE A 17 13.60 -6.87 3.38
N PHE A 18 12.74 -7.86 3.50
CA PHE A 18 11.38 -7.81 2.96
C PHE A 18 10.43 -7.52 4.11
N THR A 19 9.58 -6.53 3.94
CA THR A 19 8.64 -6.11 4.98
C THR A 19 7.26 -5.93 4.40
N ASP A 20 6.24 -6.35 5.14
CA ASP A 20 4.87 -5.93 4.88
C ASP A 20 4.70 -4.44 5.24
N PHE A 21 3.57 -3.84 4.87
CA PHE A 21 3.31 -2.43 5.13
C PHE A 21 2.21 -2.25 6.19
N ASP A 22 1.02 -2.78 5.92
CA ASP A 22 -0.17 -2.53 6.71
C ASP A 22 -0.19 -3.35 7.99
N GLY A 23 -0.15 -2.69 9.16
CA GLY A 23 0.02 -3.39 10.45
C GLY A 23 1.47 -3.80 10.76
N THR A 24 2.42 -3.40 9.91
CA THR A 24 3.87 -3.58 10.11
C THR A 24 4.60 -2.22 10.15
N VAL A 25 4.65 -1.51 9.02
CA VAL A 25 5.21 -0.14 8.93
C VAL A 25 4.18 0.89 9.37
N THR A 26 2.91 0.69 9.03
CA THR A 26 1.80 1.38 9.68
C THR A 26 1.33 0.55 10.88
N THR A 27 0.79 1.21 11.91
CA THR A 27 0.32 0.48 13.11
C THR A 27 -1.04 -0.20 12.91
N SER A 28 -1.66 -0.01 11.75
CA SER A 28 -2.99 -0.51 11.39
C SER A 28 -3.17 -0.52 9.88
N ASP A 29 -4.08 -1.36 9.39
CA ASP A 29 -4.39 -1.44 7.96
C ASP A 29 -5.03 -0.16 7.43
N SER A 30 -4.31 0.52 6.52
CA SER A 30 -4.72 1.79 5.92
C SER A 30 -5.97 1.63 5.03
N ASN A 31 -6.05 0.56 4.25
CA ASN A 31 -7.19 0.31 3.37
C ASN A 31 -8.46 0.06 4.17
N TYR A 32 -8.37 -0.67 5.29
CA TYR A 32 -9.50 -0.88 6.20
C TYR A 32 -9.93 0.42 6.87
N MET A 33 -8.99 1.25 7.36
CA MET A 33 -9.36 2.55 7.94
C MET A 33 -10.07 3.44 6.94
N MET A 34 -9.57 3.50 5.70
CA MET A 34 -10.18 4.28 4.63
C MET A 34 -11.58 3.76 4.30
N CYS A 35 -11.73 2.45 4.12
CA CYS A 35 -13.01 1.82 3.81
C CYS A 35 -14.04 1.98 4.95
N ASP A 36 -13.58 1.90 6.20
CA ASP A 36 -14.41 2.09 7.39
C ASP A 36 -14.93 3.52 7.50
N ALA A 37 -14.13 4.51 7.12
CA ALA A 37 -14.43 5.93 7.32
C ALA A 37 -15.13 6.59 6.13
N ILE A 38 -14.67 6.31 4.91
CA ILE A 38 -15.11 6.99 3.67
C ILE A 38 -15.53 6.01 2.57
N GLY A 39 -15.61 4.71 2.89
CA GLY A 39 -16.19 3.69 2.02
C GLY A 39 -17.52 3.19 2.56
N TYR A 40 -17.77 1.88 2.43
CA TYR A 40 -19.03 1.27 2.84
C TYR A 40 -19.19 1.02 4.36
N GLY A 41 -18.19 1.41 5.17
CA GLY A 41 -18.21 1.28 6.62
C GLY A 41 -17.73 -0.07 7.19
N LYS A 42 -17.39 -0.02 8.49
CA LYS A 42 -16.76 -1.12 9.24
C LYS A 42 -17.55 -2.42 9.28
N GLU A 43 -18.87 -2.34 9.42
CA GLU A 43 -19.72 -3.53 9.52
C GLU A 43 -19.63 -4.39 8.26
N LYS A 44 -19.76 -3.77 7.08
CA LYS A 44 -19.61 -4.44 5.79
C LYS A 44 -18.19 -4.96 5.57
N ARG A 45 -17.20 -4.16 5.95
CA ARG A 45 -15.78 -4.56 5.90
C ARG A 45 -15.51 -5.82 6.73
N CYS A 46 -16.00 -5.87 7.97
CA CYS A 46 -15.89 -7.04 8.85
C CYS A 46 -16.56 -8.26 8.24
N ALA A 47 -17.81 -8.12 7.78
CA ALA A 47 -18.55 -9.23 7.17
C ALA A 47 -17.84 -9.78 5.92
N ALA A 48 -17.28 -8.91 5.08
CA ALA A 48 -16.50 -9.33 3.92
C ALA A 48 -15.23 -10.09 4.31
N ASN A 49 -14.52 -9.66 5.36
CA ASN A 49 -13.38 -10.38 5.90
C ASN A 49 -13.75 -11.75 6.45
N ASP A 50 -14.83 -11.85 7.21
CA ASP A 50 -15.28 -13.12 7.79
C ASP A 50 -15.65 -14.11 6.67
N ALA A 51 -16.32 -13.66 5.62
CA ALA A 51 -16.63 -14.48 4.44
C ALA A 51 -15.35 -14.98 3.73
N VAL A 52 -14.30 -14.16 3.64
CA VAL A 52 -13.00 -14.57 3.09
C VAL A 52 -12.34 -15.63 3.98
N LEU A 53 -12.33 -15.41 5.30
CA LEU A 53 -11.73 -16.35 6.26
C LEU A 53 -12.45 -17.70 6.30
N ASN A 54 -13.76 -17.70 6.09
CA ASN A 54 -14.58 -18.91 6.00
C ASN A 54 -14.52 -19.59 4.62
N GLY A 55 -13.81 -19.00 3.65
CA GLY A 55 -13.69 -19.54 2.29
C GLY A 55 -14.95 -19.37 1.43
N GLU A 56 -15.87 -18.50 1.83
CA GLU A 56 -17.13 -18.23 1.12
C GLU A 56 -16.93 -17.26 -0.06
N ARG A 57 -15.90 -16.41 0.03
CA ARG A 57 -15.52 -15.44 -1.03
C ARG A 57 -14.01 -15.38 -1.19
N SER A 58 -13.55 -14.97 -2.38
CA SER A 58 -12.12 -14.74 -2.61
C SER A 58 -11.68 -13.43 -1.97
N PHE A 59 -10.42 -13.39 -1.49
CA PHE A 59 -9.82 -12.15 -1.00
C PHE A 59 -9.81 -11.05 -2.08
N ARG A 60 -9.53 -11.42 -3.33
CA ARG A 60 -9.47 -10.48 -4.47
C ARG A 60 -10.81 -9.77 -4.68
N ASP A 61 -11.91 -10.51 -4.70
CA ASP A 61 -13.24 -9.94 -4.91
C ASP A 61 -13.66 -9.06 -3.73
N ALA A 62 -13.43 -9.53 -2.50
CA ALA A 62 -13.73 -8.77 -1.30
C ALA A 62 -12.92 -7.47 -1.25
N PHE A 63 -11.61 -7.54 -1.54
CA PHE A 63 -10.72 -6.38 -1.53
C PHE A 63 -11.06 -5.37 -2.62
N ASN A 64 -11.40 -5.84 -3.84
CA ASN A 64 -11.86 -4.97 -4.92
C ASN A 64 -13.16 -4.24 -4.53
N GLU A 65 -14.12 -4.95 -3.93
CA GLU A 65 -15.37 -4.35 -3.42
C GLU A 65 -15.11 -3.29 -2.33
N MET A 66 -14.13 -3.52 -1.44
CA MET A 66 -13.74 -2.52 -0.43
C MET A 66 -13.26 -1.24 -1.11
N MET A 67 -12.35 -1.36 -2.08
CA MET A 67 -11.76 -0.20 -2.75
C MET A 67 -12.78 0.52 -3.61
N ASP A 68 -13.63 -0.21 -4.35
CA ASP A 68 -14.72 0.37 -5.16
C ASP A 68 -15.78 1.09 -4.31
N SER A 69 -15.85 0.81 -3.01
CA SER A 69 -16.76 1.53 -2.11
C SER A 69 -16.31 2.96 -1.79
N VAL A 70 -15.03 3.28 -2.01
CA VAL A 70 -14.47 4.61 -1.73
C VAL A 70 -14.64 5.49 -2.96
N GLN A 71 -15.73 6.26 -2.99
CA GLN A 71 -16.12 7.07 -4.14
C GLN A 71 -15.52 8.50 -4.14
N THR A 72 -14.73 8.87 -3.13
CA THR A 72 -14.03 10.15 -3.12
C THR A 72 -12.93 10.19 -4.20
N PRO A 73 -12.60 11.37 -4.75
CA PRO A 73 -11.39 11.56 -5.54
C PRO A 73 -10.16 10.91 -4.91
N PHE A 74 -9.29 10.31 -5.72
CA PHE A 74 -8.12 9.60 -5.18
C PHE A 74 -7.20 10.50 -4.33
N SER A 75 -6.97 11.75 -4.76
CA SER A 75 -6.19 12.72 -4.00
C SER A 75 -6.78 13.02 -2.61
N GLU A 76 -8.11 13.09 -2.50
CA GLU A 76 -8.79 13.29 -1.22
C GLU A 76 -8.66 12.05 -0.32
N ALA A 77 -8.83 10.86 -0.89
CA ALA A 77 -8.62 9.59 -0.17
C ALA A 77 -7.17 9.45 0.33
N GLN A 78 -6.19 9.78 -0.52
CA GLN A 78 -4.77 9.79 -0.15
C GLN A 78 -4.49 10.81 0.95
N GLN A 79 -5.02 12.02 0.85
CA GLN A 79 -4.84 13.05 1.87
C GLN A 79 -5.45 12.61 3.21
N TRP A 80 -6.65 12.03 3.18
CA TRP A 80 -7.28 11.49 4.38
C TRP A 80 -6.39 10.42 5.04
N LEU A 81 -5.80 9.50 4.26
CA LEU A 81 -4.87 8.50 4.77
C LEU A 81 -3.59 9.12 5.33
N LEU A 82 -3.03 10.15 4.69
CA LEU A 82 -1.89 10.90 5.20
C LEU A 82 -2.20 11.54 6.56
N ASP A 83 -3.41 12.06 6.74
CA ASP A 83 -3.79 12.75 7.98
C ASP A 83 -4.10 11.78 9.12
N ASN A 84 -4.65 10.60 8.81
CA ASN A 84 -5.21 9.69 9.82
C ASN A 84 -4.35 8.44 10.09
N THR A 85 -3.43 8.07 9.19
CA THR A 85 -2.60 6.86 9.37
C THR A 85 -1.43 7.13 10.30
N LYS A 86 -1.26 6.21 11.27
CA LYS A 86 -0.11 6.19 12.18
C LYS A 86 0.95 5.24 11.66
N LEU A 87 2.17 5.75 11.59
CA LEU A 87 3.38 5.00 11.23
C LEU A 87 4.05 4.48 12.50
N ASP A 88 4.75 3.35 12.40
CA ASP A 88 5.64 2.89 13.45
C ASP A 88 6.73 3.95 13.68
N PRO A 89 6.81 4.56 14.88
CA PRO A 89 7.81 5.58 15.17
C PRO A 89 9.26 5.06 15.09
N GLN A 90 9.47 3.75 15.13
CA GLN A 90 10.80 3.14 14.99
C GLN A 90 11.19 2.86 13.54
N PHE A 91 10.25 2.87 12.59
CA PHE A 91 10.56 2.60 11.19
C PHE A 91 11.63 3.54 10.60
N PRO A 92 11.62 4.87 10.84
CA PRO A 92 12.68 5.74 10.35
C PRO A 92 14.05 5.44 10.96
N VAL A 93 14.10 4.95 12.20
CA VAL A 93 15.36 4.52 12.85
C VAL A 93 15.89 3.26 12.17
N PHE A 94 15.01 2.28 11.94
CA PHE A 94 15.31 1.06 11.21
C PHE A 94 15.79 1.35 9.78
N PHE A 95 15.09 2.21 9.03
CA PHE A 95 15.46 2.62 7.69
C PHE A 95 16.87 3.22 7.62
N ARG A 96 17.19 4.16 8.52
CA ARG A 96 18.54 4.77 8.58
C ARG A 96 19.61 3.73 8.87
N TRP A 97 19.35 2.78 9.78
CA TRP A 97 20.28 1.70 10.06
C TRP A 97 20.48 0.82 8.82
N ALA A 98 19.41 0.41 8.15
CA ALA A 98 19.47 -0.45 6.98
C ALA A 98 20.28 0.19 5.85
N ARG A 99 20.00 1.48 5.58
CA ARG A 99 20.74 2.31 4.62
C ARG A 99 22.23 2.39 4.94
N ALA A 100 22.59 2.67 6.19
CA ALA A 100 23.99 2.78 6.62
C ALA A 100 24.78 1.46 6.53
N ASN A 101 24.08 0.32 6.54
CA ASN A 101 24.68 -1.01 6.50
C ASN A 101 24.60 -1.70 5.13
N ASN A 102 24.21 -0.96 4.07
CA ASN A 102 23.97 -1.53 2.74
C ASN A 102 22.98 -2.71 2.79
N VAL A 103 21.87 -2.52 3.50
CA VAL A 103 20.76 -3.48 3.60
C VAL A 103 19.52 -2.84 2.95
N PRO A 104 19.22 -3.17 1.69
CA PRO A 104 18.03 -2.68 1.01
C PRO A 104 16.75 -3.18 1.69
N ILE A 105 15.73 -2.33 1.68
CA ILE A 105 14.39 -2.65 2.16
C ILE A 105 13.46 -2.75 0.94
N VAL A 106 12.71 -3.83 0.88
CA VAL A 106 11.67 -4.08 -0.11
C VAL A 106 10.34 -4.22 0.61
N VAL A 107 9.38 -3.37 0.27
CA VAL A 107 8.01 -3.47 0.77
C VAL A 107 7.22 -4.43 -0.13
N LEU A 108 6.64 -5.47 0.46
CA LEU A 108 5.73 -6.41 -0.16
C LEU A 108 4.34 -6.20 0.45
N SER A 109 3.39 -5.64 -0.30
CA SER A 109 2.09 -5.27 0.28
C SER A 109 0.92 -5.51 -0.66
N GLY A 110 -0.23 -5.89 -0.09
CA GLY A 110 -1.51 -5.92 -0.80
C GLY A 110 -2.13 -4.53 -1.02
N GLY A 111 -1.57 -3.48 -0.41
CA GLY A 111 -2.03 -2.10 -0.56
C GLY A 111 -1.72 -1.48 -1.93
N MET A 112 -1.94 -0.17 -2.02
CA MET A 112 -1.80 0.60 -3.27
C MET A 112 -0.50 1.41 -3.29
N LYS A 113 0.31 1.24 -4.34
CA LYS A 113 1.64 1.85 -4.46
C LYS A 113 1.68 3.36 -4.19
N PRO A 114 0.78 4.20 -4.74
CA PRO A 114 0.84 5.64 -4.49
C PRO A 114 0.59 6.01 -3.02
N ILE A 115 -0.29 5.28 -2.33
CA ILE A 115 -0.55 5.44 -0.89
C ILE A 115 0.66 5.03 -0.07
N ILE A 116 1.21 3.83 -0.32
CA ILE A 116 2.39 3.30 0.38
C ILE A 116 3.55 4.28 0.23
N ARG A 117 3.80 4.77 -1.00
CA ARG A 117 4.84 5.77 -1.28
C ARG A 117 4.61 7.05 -0.49
N ALA A 118 3.40 7.62 -0.51
CA ALA A 118 3.09 8.87 0.19
C ALA A 118 3.29 8.74 1.71
N LEU A 119 2.87 7.63 2.31
CA LEU A 119 3.05 7.35 3.73
C LEU A 119 4.51 7.10 4.10
N LEU A 120 5.27 6.39 3.26
CA LEU A 120 6.72 6.24 3.44
C LEU A 120 7.43 7.59 3.34
N ALA A 121 7.12 8.41 2.35
CA ALA A 121 7.68 9.76 2.22
C ALA A 121 7.41 10.62 3.47
N LYS A 122 6.21 10.53 4.05
CA LYS A 122 5.90 11.15 5.34
C LYS A 122 6.78 10.62 6.49
N ALA A 123 7.11 9.32 6.48
CA ALA A 123 7.90 8.67 7.52
C ALA A 123 9.40 9.01 7.45
N ILE A 124 9.97 8.95 6.25
CA ILE A 124 11.43 8.97 6.05
C ILE A 124 11.94 10.18 5.25
N GLY A 125 11.07 10.92 4.57
CA GLY A 125 11.43 12.02 3.67
C GLY A 125 11.19 11.66 2.20
N GLU A 126 10.74 12.64 1.41
CA GLU A 126 10.44 12.47 -0.02
C GLU A 126 11.70 12.11 -0.83
N GLU A 127 12.86 12.63 -0.42
CA GLU A 127 14.15 12.38 -1.05
C GLU A 127 14.67 10.93 -0.87
N PHE A 128 14.08 10.17 0.06
CA PHE A 128 14.52 8.81 0.39
C PHE A 128 13.53 7.73 -0.05
N VAL A 129 12.30 8.09 -0.41
CA VAL A 129 11.25 7.10 -0.67
C VAL A 129 11.59 6.16 -1.84
N ASP A 130 12.28 6.68 -2.86
CA ASP A 130 12.67 5.92 -4.05
C ASP A 130 13.89 4.99 -3.77
N GLU A 131 14.50 5.07 -2.57
CA GLU A 131 15.49 4.07 -2.12
C GLU A 131 14.81 2.76 -1.66
N ILE A 132 13.51 2.78 -1.35
CA ILE A 132 12.72 1.60 -0.97
C ILE A 132 11.99 1.05 -2.20
N GLU A 133 12.23 -0.22 -2.53
CA GLU A 133 11.49 -0.88 -3.59
C GLU A 133 10.09 -1.26 -3.09
N ILE A 134 9.04 -0.81 -3.77
CA ILE A 134 7.64 -1.13 -3.44
C ILE A 134 7.08 -2.11 -4.46
N ILE A 135 6.73 -3.31 -3.99
CA ILE A 135 6.05 -4.36 -4.73
C ILE A 135 4.64 -4.48 -4.15
N SER A 136 3.66 -3.94 -4.86
CA SER A 136 2.27 -3.88 -4.42
C SER A 136 1.31 -3.79 -5.59
N ASN A 137 0.01 -3.76 -5.29
CA ASN A 137 -1.01 -3.31 -6.22
C ASN A 137 -0.84 -1.81 -6.53
N ASP A 138 -1.55 -1.35 -7.54
CA ASP A 138 -1.57 0.04 -7.99
C ASP A 138 -3.01 0.53 -8.09
N ILE A 139 -3.21 1.76 -8.55
CA ILE A 139 -4.51 2.30 -8.93
C ILE A 139 -4.56 2.59 -10.42
N GLN A 140 -5.77 2.73 -10.95
CA GLN A 140 -6.00 3.14 -12.32
C GLN A 140 -7.26 4.00 -12.42
N ALA A 141 -7.33 4.82 -13.47
CA ALA A 141 -8.57 5.52 -13.81
C ALA A 141 -9.63 4.50 -14.27
N LYS A 142 -10.88 4.71 -13.85
CA LYS A 142 -12.01 4.00 -14.47
C LYS A 142 -12.20 4.47 -15.91
N PRO A 143 -12.79 3.65 -16.80
CA PRO A 143 -12.98 4.02 -18.19
C PRO A 143 -13.72 5.35 -18.36
N GLY A 144 -13.06 6.33 -18.99
CA GLY A 144 -13.63 7.66 -19.25
C GLY A 144 -13.49 8.67 -18.11
N CYS A 145 -12.81 8.32 -17.01
CA CYS A 145 -12.64 9.18 -15.84
C CYS A 145 -11.18 9.65 -15.65
N ASN A 146 -10.99 10.68 -14.84
CA ASN A 146 -9.73 10.98 -14.15
C ASN A 146 -9.75 10.32 -12.76
N ILE A 147 -8.60 9.88 -12.24
CA ILE A 147 -8.51 9.30 -10.88
C ILE A 147 -8.96 10.26 -9.77
N ASN A 148 -8.94 11.57 -10.04
CA ASN A 148 -9.38 12.61 -9.12
C ASN A 148 -10.83 13.07 -9.38
N ASP A 149 -11.57 12.39 -10.24
CA ASP A 149 -13.02 12.53 -10.28
C ASP A 149 -13.65 11.73 -9.13
N ALA A 150 -14.84 12.13 -8.68
CA ALA A 150 -15.63 11.28 -7.81
C ALA A 150 -15.92 9.95 -8.52
N ASP A 151 -15.73 8.84 -7.81
CA ASP A 151 -15.80 7.47 -8.35
C ASP A 151 -14.85 7.22 -9.54
N GLY A 152 -13.78 8.01 -9.68
CA GLY A 152 -12.93 8.03 -10.88
C GLY A 152 -11.80 7.01 -10.93
N TRP A 153 -11.54 6.27 -9.84
CA TRP A 153 -10.41 5.35 -9.74
C TRP A 153 -10.84 3.95 -9.28
N SER A 154 -10.07 2.94 -9.67
CA SER A 154 -10.23 1.56 -9.20
C SER A 154 -8.88 0.99 -8.81
N LEU A 155 -8.92 -0.09 -8.04
CA LEU A 155 -7.73 -0.90 -7.78
C LEU A 155 -7.21 -1.51 -9.08
N LYS A 156 -5.90 -1.57 -9.23
CA LYS A 156 -5.19 -2.32 -10.27
C LYS A 156 -4.33 -3.38 -9.60
N PHE A 157 -4.77 -4.62 -9.67
CA PHE A 157 -3.98 -5.73 -9.15
C PHE A 157 -2.66 -5.86 -9.89
N ARG A 158 -1.59 -6.16 -9.14
CA ARG A 158 -0.27 -6.41 -9.71
C ARG A 158 -0.25 -7.71 -10.52
N ASP A 159 -0.85 -8.74 -9.96
CA ASP A 159 -0.81 -10.10 -10.47
C ASP A 159 -2.19 -10.51 -11.02
N ASP A 160 -2.20 -11.48 -11.95
CA ASP A 160 -3.42 -11.94 -12.64
C ASP A 160 -4.14 -13.09 -11.91
N ARG A 161 -3.60 -13.58 -10.79
CA ARG A 161 -4.10 -14.75 -10.06
C ARG A 161 -4.62 -14.40 -8.68
#